data_AF-A0A9P7DK75-F1
#
_entry.id   AF-A0A9P7DK75-F1
#
_cell.length_a   1.000
_cell.length_b   1.000
_cell.length_c   1.000
_cell.angle_alpha   90.00
_cell.angle_beta   90.00
_cell.angle_gamma   90.00
#
_symmetry.space_group_name_H-M   'P 1'
#
loop_
_entity.id
_entity.type
_entity.pdbx_description
1 polymer ?
#
loop_
_entity_poly.entity_id
_entity_poly.type
_entity_poly.pdbx_seq_one_letter_code
_entity_poly.pdbx_strand_id
1 'polypeptide(L)'
;NGKLKAEQWEMAIEFDLLVMLVKLLGMKYDGDERKPKLAHSTMLLAMAIQWGTSHITSPHHTQQYGKYMKTYLECIQDVFPGHSFCPNHHACLHLHEFLLRYRPMHGW
;
A
#
# COMPACT_ATOMS: atom_id res chain seq x y z
N ASN A 1 32.32 -10.04 -0.23
CA ASN A 1 30.94 -10.58 -0.27
C ASN A 1 29.95 -9.47 0.02
N GLY A 2 29.55 -8.70 -1.00
CA GLY A 2 28.82 -7.43 -0.81
C GLY A 2 27.97 -7.02 -2.01
N LYS A 3 27.36 -7.99 -2.70
CA LYS A 3 26.36 -7.70 -3.72
C LYS A 3 24.99 -8.08 -3.15
N LEU A 4 24.17 -7.08 -2.88
CA LEU A 4 22.75 -7.29 -2.57
C LEU A 4 22.10 -7.98 -3.77
N LYS A 5 21.28 -9.01 -3.52
CA LYS A 5 20.50 -9.67 -4.56
C LYS A 5 19.48 -8.68 -5.12
N ALA A 6 19.03 -8.88 -6.36
CA ALA A 6 18.06 -8.00 -7.03
C ALA A 6 16.81 -7.74 -6.15
N GLU A 7 16.30 -8.78 -5.50
CA GLU A 7 15.18 -8.72 -4.55
C GLU A 7 15.44 -7.78 -3.35
N GLN A 8 16.69 -7.69 -2.88
CA GLN A 8 17.07 -6.81 -1.78
C GLN A 8 17.22 -5.36 -2.24
N TRP A 9 17.67 -5.14 -3.48
CA TRP A 9 17.66 -3.81 -4.10
C TRP A 9 16.23 -3.33 -4.35
N GLU A 10 15.36 -4.22 -4.80
CA GLU A 10 13.95 -3.93 -5.05
C GLU A 10 13.23 -3.54 -3.75
N MET A 11 13.38 -4.33 -2.68
CA MET A 11 12.85 -3.99 -1.36
C MET A 11 13.40 -2.68 -0.80
N ALA A 12 14.71 -2.42 -0.98
CA ALA A 12 15.33 -1.18 -0.51
C ALA A 12 14.79 0.03 -1.27
N ILE A 13 14.68 -0.06 -2.60
CA ILE A 13 14.10 1.02 -3.42
C ILE A 13 12.63 1.23 -3.06
N GLU A 14 11.85 0.17 -2.88
CA GLU A 14 10.44 0.27 -2.51
C GLU A 14 10.28 1.00 -1.17
N PHE A 15 11.05 0.62 -0.14
CA PHE A 15 11.00 1.27 1.16
C PHE A 15 11.54 2.72 1.13
N ASP A 16 12.71 2.94 0.52
CA ASP A 16 13.34 4.26 0.49
C ASP A 16 12.54 5.26 -0.35
N LEU A 17 11.94 4.81 -1.47
CA LEU A 17 11.07 5.63 -2.31
C LEU A 17 9.83 6.09 -1.54
N LEU A 18 9.22 5.21 -0.75
CA LEU A 18 8.06 5.54 0.07
C LEU A 18 8.41 6.51 1.20
N VAL A 19 9.54 6.31 1.87
CA VAL A 19 10.03 7.23 2.90
C VAL A 19 10.35 8.60 2.30
N MET A 20 10.95 8.65 1.11
CA MET A 20 11.19 9.91 0.39
C MET A 20 9.89 10.59 -0.03
N LEU A 21 8.89 9.84 -0.52
CA LEU A 21 7.56 10.36 -0.87
C LEU A 21 6.84 10.95 0.35
N VAL A 22 6.85 10.27 1.49
CA VAL A 22 6.26 10.78 2.73
C VAL A 22 6.97 12.04 3.20
N LYS A 23 8.30 12.08 3.13
CA LYS A 23 9.09 13.29 3.45
C LYS A 23 8.75 14.44 2.50
N LEU A 24 8.65 14.18 1.20
CA LEU A 24 8.31 15.20 0.20
C LEU A 24 6.91 15.78 0.41
N LEU A 25 5.93 14.92 0.74
CA LEU A 25 4.54 15.32 0.97
C LEU A 25 4.32 15.94 2.36
N GLY A 26 5.13 15.56 3.36
CA GLY A 26 5.01 16.01 4.75
C GLY A 26 5.86 17.24 5.13
N MET A 27 6.91 17.59 4.38
CA MET A 27 7.87 18.64 4.78
C MET A 27 7.43 20.08 4.48
N LYS A 28 6.38 20.30 3.67
CA LYS A 28 5.83 21.64 3.44
C LYS A 28 4.46 21.77 4.08
N TYR A 29 4.43 22.09 5.37
CA TYR A 29 3.22 22.58 6.01
C TYR A 29 2.90 23.98 5.45
N ASP A 30 1.94 24.05 4.54
CA ASP A 30 1.39 25.29 4.01
C ASP A 30 -0.04 25.57 4.51
N GLY A 31 -0.45 24.87 5.57
CA GLY A 31 -1.81 24.93 6.12
C GLY A 31 -2.79 23.93 5.49
N ASP A 32 -2.38 23.18 4.45
CA ASP A 32 -3.22 22.12 3.87
C ASP A 32 -3.11 20.81 4.67
N GLU A 33 -4.08 20.55 5.54
CA GLU A 33 -4.19 19.31 6.32
C GLU A 33 -4.37 18.04 5.46
N ARG A 34 -4.68 18.18 4.16
CA ARG A 34 -4.80 17.03 3.26
C ARG A 34 -3.46 16.40 2.95
N LYS A 35 -2.38 17.17 2.91
CA LYS A 35 -1.03 16.68 2.58
C LYS A 35 -0.49 15.62 3.55
N PRO A 36 -0.50 15.83 4.88
CA PRO A 36 -0.09 14.79 5.81
C PRO A 36 -1.00 13.56 5.75
N LYS A 37 -2.32 13.76 5.54
CA LYS A 37 -3.26 12.64 5.35
C LYS A 37 -3.00 11.86 4.05
N LEU A 38 -2.64 12.54 2.97
CA LEU A 38 -2.27 11.92 1.69
C LEU A 38 -0.94 11.15 1.79
N ALA A 39 0.03 11.70 2.52
CA ALA A 39 1.26 10.98 2.83
C ALA A 39 0.97 9.71 3.64
N HIS A 40 0.08 9.81 4.63
CA HIS A 40 -0.37 8.66 5.41
C HIS A 40 -1.11 7.62 4.56
N SER A 41 -2.06 8.03 3.70
CA SER A 41 -2.77 7.12 2.79
C SER A 41 -1.81 6.42 1.83
N THR A 42 -0.81 7.13 1.32
CA THR A 42 0.22 6.57 0.43
C THR A 42 1.02 5.48 1.15
N MET A 43 1.39 5.69 2.42
CA MET A 43 2.06 4.68 3.23
C MET A 43 1.18 3.44 3.46
N LEU A 44 -0.12 3.64 3.74
CA LEU A 44 -1.08 2.54 3.93
C LEU A 44 -1.22 1.70 2.66
N LEU A 45 -1.32 2.34 1.49
CA LEU A 45 -1.40 1.65 0.20
C LEU A 45 -0.14 0.83 -0.06
N ALA A 46 1.03 1.40 0.20
CA ALA A 46 2.29 0.71 0.00
C ALA A 46 2.45 -0.52 0.91
N MET A 47 2.06 -0.40 2.18
CA MET A 47 2.01 -1.55 3.08
C MET A 47 1.06 -2.63 2.54
N ALA A 48 -0.13 -2.26 2.04
CA ALA A 48 -1.04 -3.21 1.44
C ALA A 48 -0.40 -3.94 0.24
N ILE A 49 0.25 -3.20 -0.68
CA ILE A 49 0.94 -3.78 -1.83
C ILE A 49 2.02 -4.77 -1.35
N GLN A 50 2.89 -4.37 -0.42
CA GLN A 50 3.95 -5.23 0.11
C GLN A 50 3.41 -6.55 0.69
N TRP A 51 2.30 -6.50 1.44
CA TRP A 51 1.66 -7.70 1.97
C TRP A 51 0.98 -8.55 0.89
N GLY A 52 0.44 -7.91 -0.16
CA GLY A 52 -0.24 -8.57 -1.28
C GLY A 52 0.71 -9.20 -2.30
N THR A 53 1.91 -8.65 -2.48
CA THR A 53 2.95 -9.11 -3.41
C THR A 53 3.98 -10.02 -2.74
N SER A 54 3.91 -10.20 -1.42
CA SER A 54 4.79 -11.13 -0.70
C SER A 54 4.76 -12.53 -1.32
N HIS A 55 5.95 -13.11 -1.54
CA HIS A 55 6.14 -14.48 -2.00
C HIS A 55 5.55 -15.53 -1.03
N ILE A 56 5.25 -15.13 0.20
CA ILE A 56 4.64 -15.97 1.21
C ILE A 56 3.20 -15.49 1.41
N THR A 57 2.23 -16.33 1.07
CA THR A 57 0.83 -16.07 1.43
C THR A 57 0.43 -16.96 2.59
N SER A 58 0.15 -16.33 3.74
CA SER A 58 -0.48 -16.97 4.89
C SER A 58 -1.75 -16.20 5.27
N PRO A 59 -2.65 -16.79 6.08
CA PRO A 59 -3.83 -16.07 6.59
C PRO A 59 -3.48 -14.73 7.25
N HIS A 60 -2.32 -14.66 7.90
CA HIS A 60 -1.80 -13.41 8.47
C HIS A 60 -1.49 -12.37 7.39
N HIS A 61 -0.82 -12.75 6.29
CA HIS A 61 -0.51 -11.82 5.19
C HIS A 61 -1.78 -11.27 4.55
N THR A 62 -2.76 -12.13 4.28
CA THR A 62 -4.03 -11.74 3.68
C THR A 62 -4.83 -10.82 4.62
N GLN A 63 -4.78 -11.06 5.93
CA GLN A 63 -5.39 -10.19 6.92
C GLN A 63 -4.71 -8.81 6.97
N GLN A 64 -3.37 -8.76 6.92
CA GLN A 64 -2.64 -7.48 6.89
C GLN A 64 -2.95 -6.71 5.61
N TYR A 65 -2.91 -7.35 4.43
CA TYR A 65 -3.34 -6.72 3.17
C TYR A 65 -4.72 -6.09 3.31
N GLY A 66 -5.72 -6.86 3.78
CA GLY A 66 -7.11 -6.39 3.87
C GLY A 66 -7.25 -5.21 4.84
N LYS A 67 -6.56 -5.28 5.98
CA LYS A 67 -6.50 -4.19 6.96
C LYS A 67 -5.95 -2.91 6.34
N TYR A 68 -4.76 -2.97 5.74
CA TYR A 68 -4.11 -1.79 5.16
C TYR A 68 -4.88 -1.22 3.98
N MET A 69 -5.42 -2.07 3.10
CA MET A 69 -6.23 -1.64 1.96
C MET A 69 -7.53 -0.96 2.41
N LYS A 70 -8.21 -1.50 3.43
CA LYS A 70 -9.42 -0.88 3.99
C LYS A 70 -9.11 0.49 4.60
N THR A 71 -8.10 0.58 5.46
CA THR A 71 -7.72 1.84 6.12
C THR A 71 -7.24 2.88 5.10
N TYR A 72 -6.56 2.45 4.02
CA TYR A 72 -6.22 3.34 2.91
C TYR A 72 -7.47 3.97 2.28
N LEU A 73 -8.49 3.16 1.96
CA LEU A 73 -9.72 3.68 1.35
C LEU A 73 -10.48 4.60 2.31
N GLU A 74 -10.61 4.25 3.59
CA GLU A 74 -11.20 5.13 4.61
C GLU A 74 -10.48 6.49 4.65
N CYS A 75 -9.13 6.48 4.63
CA CYS A 75 -8.34 7.70 4.61
C CYS A 75 -8.57 8.53 3.32
N ILE A 76 -8.71 7.90 2.17
CA ILE A 76 -9.01 8.60 0.90
C ILE A 76 -10.39 9.27 0.94
N GLN A 77 -11.40 8.65 1.55
CA GLN A 77 -12.71 9.27 1.75
C GLN A 77 -12.62 10.51 2.65
N ASP A 78 -11.82 10.45 3.71
CA ASP A 78 -11.60 11.58 4.62
C ASP A 78 -10.85 12.74 3.94
N VAL A 79 -9.89 12.43 3.06
CA VAL A 79 -9.12 13.44 2.32
C VAL A 79 -9.95 14.10 1.21
N PHE A 80 -10.81 13.31 0.56
CA PHE A 80 -11.62 13.75 -0.58
C PHE A 80 -13.11 13.45 -0.33
N PRO A 81 -13.78 14.22 0.55
CA PRO A 81 -15.20 14.04 0.82
C PRO A 81 -16.00 14.27 -0.48
N GLY A 82 -16.71 13.24 -0.94
CA GLY A 82 -17.45 13.22 -2.20
C GLY A 82 -16.81 12.43 -3.33
N HIS A 83 -15.60 11.89 -3.13
CA HIS A 83 -15.02 10.94 -4.08
C HIS A 83 -15.78 9.61 -4.07
N SER A 84 -16.34 9.23 -5.22
CA SER A 84 -17.00 7.93 -5.39
C SER A 84 -15.97 6.88 -5.78
N PHE A 85 -15.96 5.77 -5.05
CA PHE A 85 -15.07 4.67 -5.39
C PHE A 85 -15.49 3.97 -6.68
N CYS A 86 -14.55 3.87 -7.62
CA CYS A 86 -14.68 3.01 -8.79
C CYS A 86 -14.74 1.51 -8.40
N PRO A 87 -15.32 0.64 -9.24
CA PRO A 87 -15.36 -0.81 -9.01
C PRO A 87 -14.00 -1.44 -8.71
N ASN A 88 -12.91 -0.90 -9.25
CA ASN A 88 -11.55 -1.38 -8.96
C ASN A 88 -11.19 -1.25 -7.47
N HIS A 89 -11.61 -0.19 -6.78
CA HIS A 89 -11.39 -0.04 -5.33
C HIS A 89 -12.14 -1.12 -4.55
N HIS A 90 -13.35 -1.47 -4.99
CA HIS A 90 -14.12 -2.56 -4.41
C HIS A 90 -13.43 -3.92 -4.68
N ALA A 91 -12.95 -4.16 -5.89
CA ALA A 91 -12.21 -5.37 -6.23
C ALA A 91 -10.92 -5.52 -5.39
N CYS A 92 -10.20 -4.43 -5.13
CA CYS A 92 -9.02 -4.44 -4.27
C CYS A 92 -9.32 -4.88 -2.84
N LEU A 93 -10.52 -4.62 -2.30
CA LEU A 93 -10.92 -5.12 -0.98
C LEU A 93 -11.03 -6.65 -0.95
N HIS A 94 -11.46 -7.27 -2.04
CA HIS A 94 -11.61 -8.73 -2.13
C HIS A 94 -10.32 -9.45 -2.51
N LEU A 95 -9.28 -8.72 -2.93
CA LEU A 95 -8.02 -9.32 -3.41
C LEU A 95 -7.38 -10.26 -2.37
N HIS A 96 -7.56 -10.01 -1.07
CA HIS A 96 -7.07 -10.92 -0.03
C HIS A 96 -7.71 -12.32 -0.08
N GLU A 97 -8.97 -12.41 -0.49
CA GLU A 97 -9.69 -13.68 -0.61
C GLU A 97 -9.14 -14.49 -1.78
N PHE A 98 -8.79 -13.80 -2.87
CA PHE A 98 -8.14 -14.40 -4.03
C PHE A 98 -6.70 -14.84 -3.71
N LEU A 99 -5.93 -14.04 -2.98
CA LEU A 99 -4.58 -14.41 -2.53
C LEU A 99 -4.60 -15.68 -1.66
N LEU A 100 -5.55 -15.78 -0.73
CA LEU A 100 -5.70 -16.96 0.12
C LEU A 100 -6.02 -18.23 -0.70
N ARG A 101 -6.82 -18.08 -1.76
CA ARG A 101 -7.32 -19.20 -2.56
C ARG A 101 -6.36 -19.65 -3.66
N TYR A 102 -5.60 -18.74 -4.25
CA TYR A 102 -4.78 -19.00 -5.44
C TYR A 102 -3.27 -18.84 -5.21
N ARG A 103 -2.83 -18.42 -4.00
CA ARG A 103 -1.43 -18.06 -3.66
C ARG A 103 -0.97 -16.81 -4.46
N PRO A 104 0.25 -16.26 -4.29
CA PRO A 104 0.67 -15.07 -5.04
C PRO A 104 0.48 -15.34 -6.53
N MET A 105 -0.24 -14.46 -7.24
CA MET A 105 -0.39 -14.58 -8.68
C MET A 105 0.99 -14.35 -9.32
N HIS A 106 1.70 -15.44 -9.63
CA HIS A 106 3.04 -15.43 -10.23
C HIS A 106 3.04 -15.03 -11.72
N GLY A 107 2.16 -14.14 -12.13
CA GLY A 107 2.15 -13.66 -13.50
C GLY A 107 0.99 -12.73 -13.75
N TRP A 108 1.23 -11.44 -13.55
CA TRP A 108 0.55 -10.33 -14.21
C TRP A 108 1.62 -9.35 -14.66
#